data_AF-A0A258R415-F1
#
_entry.id   AF-A0A258R415-F1
#
_cell.length_a   1.000
_cell.length_b   1.000
_cell.length_c   1.000
_cell.angle_alpha   90.00
_cell.angle_beta   90.00
_cell.angle_gamma   90.00
#
_symmetry.space_group_name_H-M   'P 1'
#
loop_
_entity.id
_entity.type
_entity.pdbx_description
1 polymer ?
#
loop_
_entity_poly.entity_id
_entity_poly.type
_entity_poly.pdbx_seq_one_letter_code
_entity_poly.pdbx_strand_id
1 'polypeptide(L)'
;MRVDSNDQAAGLRRRSARAQIACIYCFFDTPEWMANLTHNLHDAGQTSLLIDRRGRLFGGAQTRSLFGWKQQLDLGELHTLPLQHGQGWYAPGVRADDPALHDMARTYDSLVFDEDPSGADLILMPDAHQTFLIEIRASKPSMLRAFTLLKALSHHAGGRGKLVLLGDQAACAQVLDAANHFLPCDFARAISCAAHIDAVFSALAVRMPGEETSREARFKTENDESMALKHG
;
A
#
# COMPACT_ATOMS: atom_id res chain seq x y z
N MET A 1 25.19 -33.92 12.32
CA MET A 1 25.34 -32.80 11.37
C MET A 1 24.38 -31.70 11.83
N ARG A 2 24.87 -30.72 12.60
CA ARG A 2 24.07 -29.62 13.13
C ARG A 2 23.97 -28.57 12.03
N VAL A 3 22.74 -28.30 11.58
CA VAL A 3 22.47 -27.17 10.69
C VAL A 3 22.41 -25.93 11.59
N ASP A 4 23.37 -25.02 11.39
CA ASP A 4 23.49 -23.82 12.19
C ASP A 4 22.26 -22.91 11.99
N SER A 5 21.48 -22.76 13.06
CA SER A 5 20.31 -21.90 13.14
C SER A 5 20.60 -20.42 12.80
N ASN A 6 21.87 -20.01 12.81
CA ASN A 6 22.30 -18.65 12.46
C ASN A 6 22.26 -18.36 10.96
N ASP A 7 22.45 -19.37 10.11
CA ASP A 7 22.50 -19.17 8.65
C ASP A 7 21.08 -19.00 8.05
N GLN A 8 20.08 -19.63 8.69
CA GLN A 8 18.66 -19.44 8.35
C GLN A 8 18.18 -18.02 8.67
N ALA A 9 18.58 -17.46 9.81
CA ALA A 9 18.23 -16.08 10.19
C ALA A 9 18.91 -15.03 9.31
N ALA A 10 20.16 -15.26 8.89
CA ALA A 10 20.84 -14.39 7.94
C ALA A 10 20.23 -14.47 6.52
N GLY A 11 19.81 -15.66 6.09
CA GLY A 11 19.11 -15.88 4.82
C GLY A 11 17.70 -15.29 4.78
N LEU A 12 17.01 -15.20 5.93
CA LEU A 12 15.74 -14.47 6.08
C LEU A 12 15.95 -12.96 6.03
N ARG A 13 16.97 -12.42 6.73
CA ARG A 13 17.33 -11.00 6.70
C ARG A 13 17.79 -10.52 5.32
N ARG A 14 18.50 -11.36 4.54
CA ARG A 14 18.86 -11.03 3.14
C ARG A 14 17.68 -11.07 2.18
N ARG A 15 16.66 -11.89 2.48
CA ARG A 15 15.40 -11.92 1.70
C ARG A 15 14.50 -10.74 2.04
N SER A 16 14.43 -10.33 3.31
CA SER A 16 13.72 -9.10 3.72
C SER A 16 14.39 -7.83 3.18
N ALA A 17 15.73 -7.78 3.13
CA ALA A 17 16.48 -6.66 2.54
C ALA A 17 16.28 -6.48 1.02
N ARG A 18 15.63 -7.44 0.35
CA ARG A 18 15.28 -7.40 -1.08
C ARG A 18 13.78 -7.34 -1.33
N ALA A 19 12.96 -7.36 -0.29
CA ALA A 19 11.52 -7.20 -0.44
C ALA A 19 11.24 -5.74 -0.82
N GLN A 20 10.56 -5.56 -1.94
CA GLN A 20 10.15 -4.25 -2.41
C GLN A 20 9.17 -3.64 -1.40
N ILE A 21 9.36 -2.37 -1.02
CA ILE A 21 8.51 -1.71 -0.02
C ILE A 21 7.05 -1.73 -0.49
N ALA A 22 6.14 -2.12 0.39
CA ALA A 22 4.71 -2.07 0.15
C ALA A 22 4.17 -0.66 0.47
N CYS A 23 3.58 0.02 -0.52
CA CYS A 23 2.92 1.31 -0.34
C CYS A 23 1.42 1.19 -0.55
N ILE A 24 0.63 1.59 0.45
CA ILE A 24 -0.83 1.59 0.43
C ILE A 24 -1.30 3.05 0.45
N TYR A 25 -1.83 3.52 -0.66
CA TYR A 25 -2.38 4.88 -0.82
C TYR A 25 -3.88 4.86 -0.55
N CYS A 26 -4.31 5.53 0.51
CA CYS A 26 -5.70 5.52 0.97
C CYS A 26 -6.37 6.85 0.63
N PHE A 27 -7.32 6.84 -0.30
CA PHE A 27 -8.10 7.99 -0.73
C PHE A 27 -9.45 7.99 -0.03
N PHE A 28 -9.43 8.16 1.29
CA PHE A 28 -10.62 8.09 2.13
C PHE A 28 -11.13 9.48 2.48
N ASP A 29 -12.44 9.69 2.36
CA ASP A 29 -13.12 10.80 3.02
C ASP A 29 -13.26 10.48 4.52
N THR A 30 -13.43 9.21 4.88
CA THR A 30 -13.65 8.68 6.23
C THR A 30 -12.33 8.35 6.97
N PRO A 31 -11.91 9.11 7.99
CA PRO A 31 -10.65 8.85 8.70
C PRO A 31 -10.65 7.55 9.50
N GLU A 32 -11.81 7.05 9.95
CA GLU A 32 -11.94 5.82 10.74
C GLU A 32 -11.46 4.58 9.97
N TRP A 33 -11.55 4.60 8.63
CA TRP A 33 -11.08 3.49 7.79
C TRP A 33 -9.57 3.32 7.86
N MET A 34 -8.82 4.38 8.15
CA MET A 34 -7.37 4.29 8.37
C MET A 34 -7.06 3.43 9.60
N ALA A 35 -7.80 3.64 10.69
CA ALA A 35 -7.61 2.87 11.92
C ALA A 35 -7.92 1.38 11.74
N ASN A 36 -9.00 1.06 11.01
CA ASN A 36 -9.38 -0.32 10.69
C ASN A 36 -8.33 -1.01 9.81
N LEU A 37 -7.79 -0.30 8.82
CA LEU A 37 -6.70 -0.81 7.98
C LEU A 37 -5.46 -1.11 8.81
N THR A 38 -5.00 -0.14 9.63
CA THR A 38 -3.81 -0.35 10.48
C THR A 38 -3.99 -1.47 11.48
N HIS A 39 -5.21 -1.66 12.00
CA HIS A 39 -5.54 -2.79 12.87
C HIS A 39 -5.40 -4.13 12.14
N ASN A 40 -5.94 -4.26 10.93
CA ASN A 40 -5.82 -5.49 10.14
C ASN A 40 -4.36 -5.80 9.75
N LEU A 41 -3.57 -4.77 9.42
CA LEU A 41 -2.14 -4.94 9.12
C LEU A 41 -1.39 -5.46 10.36
N HIS A 42 -1.66 -4.86 11.52
CA HIS A 42 -1.07 -5.28 12.80
C HIS A 42 -1.47 -6.71 13.19
N ASP A 43 -2.75 -7.08 13.04
CA ASP A 43 -3.24 -8.42 13.35
C ASP A 43 -2.62 -9.51 12.45
N ALA A 44 -2.23 -9.15 11.22
CA ALA A 44 -1.43 -10.00 10.35
C ALA A 44 0.07 -10.01 10.69
N GLY A 45 0.49 -9.34 11.76
CA GLY A 45 1.87 -9.26 12.21
C GLY A 45 2.74 -8.28 11.43
N GLN A 46 2.17 -7.38 10.63
CA GLN A 46 2.94 -6.40 9.87
C GLN A 46 3.31 -5.18 10.70
N THR A 47 4.51 -4.67 10.44
CA THR A 47 4.97 -3.36 10.90
C THR A 47 4.62 -2.30 9.86
N SER A 48 3.55 -1.53 10.12
CA SER A 48 3.11 -0.46 9.21
C SER A 48 3.38 0.94 9.77
N LEU A 49 3.80 1.86 8.91
CA LEU A 49 3.87 3.28 9.20
C LEU A 49 2.70 4.03 8.53
N LEU A 50 1.80 4.60 9.33
CA LEU A 50 0.73 5.48 8.86
C LEU A 50 1.22 6.92 8.73
N ILE A 51 1.30 7.41 7.50
CA ILE A 51 1.78 8.75 7.14
C ILE A 51 0.58 9.67 6.93
N ASP A 52 0.37 10.59 7.87
CA ASP A 52 -0.67 11.61 7.81
C ASP A 52 -0.23 12.79 6.95
N ARG A 53 -0.37 12.65 5.62
CA ARG A 53 -0.02 13.70 4.64
C ARG A 53 -1.00 14.86 4.62
N ARG A 54 -2.22 14.67 5.13
CA ARG A 54 -3.27 15.69 5.16
C ARG A 54 -3.32 16.44 6.49
N GLY A 55 -2.61 15.94 7.50
CA GLY A 55 -2.57 16.49 8.85
C GLY A 55 -3.89 16.35 9.62
N ARG A 56 -4.83 15.53 9.12
CA ARG A 56 -6.18 15.41 9.71
C ARG A 56 -6.27 14.33 10.79
N LEU A 57 -5.34 13.38 10.79
CA LEU A 57 -5.35 12.26 11.73
C LEU A 57 -4.63 12.62 13.04
N PHE A 58 -3.53 13.38 12.93
CA PHE A 58 -2.64 13.69 14.03
C PHE A 58 -2.40 15.19 14.24
N GLY A 59 -3.23 16.08 13.67
CA GLY A 59 -3.07 17.54 13.81
C GLY A 59 -2.93 18.03 15.25
N GLY A 60 -3.66 17.40 16.20
CA GLY A 60 -3.53 17.71 17.64
C GLY A 60 -2.23 17.22 18.29
N ALA A 61 -1.48 16.34 17.63
CA ALA A 61 -0.22 15.79 18.09
C ALA A 61 1.01 16.60 17.65
N GLN A 62 0.84 17.73 16.95
CA GLN A 62 1.94 18.63 16.55
C GLN A 62 2.80 19.06 17.75
N THR A 63 2.23 19.10 18.95
CA THR A 63 2.94 19.43 20.20
C THR A 63 3.88 18.32 20.71
N ARG A 64 3.88 17.14 20.08
CA ARG A 64 4.67 15.98 20.52
C ARG A 64 6.06 15.90 19.89
N SER A 65 6.37 16.74 18.89
CA SER A 65 7.71 16.85 18.32
C SER A 65 8.12 18.31 18.18
N LEU A 66 9.36 18.62 18.57
CA LEU A 66 9.97 19.94 18.35
C LEU A 66 10.39 20.14 16.89
N PHE A 67 10.60 19.06 16.15
CA PHE A 67 11.04 19.08 14.76
C PHE A 67 9.89 18.78 13.82
N GLY A 68 9.75 19.58 12.75
CA GLY A 68 8.85 19.28 11.65
C GLY A 68 9.33 18.07 10.84
N TRP A 69 8.44 17.48 10.04
CA TRP A 69 8.76 16.27 9.26
C TRP A 69 9.97 16.44 8.34
N LYS A 70 10.20 17.63 7.77
CA LYS A 70 11.38 17.91 6.91
C LYS A 70 12.68 17.73 7.68
N GLN A 71 12.77 18.36 8.86
CA GLN A 71 13.95 18.24 9.73
C GLN A 71 14.15 16.81 10.21
N GLN A 72 13.07 16.08 10.48
CA GLN A 72 13.12 14.66 10.83
C GLN A 72 13.75 13.81 9.71
N LEU A 73 13.39 14.06 8.44
CA LEU A 73 14.03 13.40 7.29
C LEU A 73 15.50 13.82 7.14
N ASP A 74 15.81 15.11 7.27
CA ASP A 74 17.18 15.64 7.17
C ASP A 74 18.12 15.02 8.23
N LEU A 75 17.58 14.74 9.42
CA LEU A 75 18.29 14.11 10.53
C LEU A 75 18.29 12.57 10.45
N GLY A 76 17.47 11.98 9.58
CA GLY A 76 17.29 10.53 9.54
C GLY A 76 16.63 9.97 10.81
N GLU A 77 15.74 10.73 11.46
CA GLU A 77 15.02 10.31 12.67
C GLU A 77 13.51 10.59 12.56
N LEU A 78 12.69 9.53 12.47
CA LEU A 78 11.23 9.66 12.47
C LEU A 78 10.72 9.74 13.90
N HIS A 79 10.10 10.86 14.25
CA HIS A 79 9.37 10.99 15.51
C HIS A 79 7.95 10.47 15.31
N THR A 80 7.79 9.16 15.45
CA THR A 80 6.49 8.50 15.31
C THR A 80 5.64 8.63 16.56
N LEU A 81 4.33 8.54 16.36
CA LEU A 81 3.30 8.51 17.38
C LEU A 81 2.87 7.05 17.57
N PRO A 82 2.94 6.51 18.79
CA PRO A 82 2.42 5.18 19.05
C PRO A 82 0.90 5.20 18.82
N LEU A 83 0.42 4.31 17.95
CA LEU A 83 -0.99 4.02 17.77
C LEU A 83 -1.34 2.76 18.55
N GLN A 84 -2.64 2.50 18.74
CA GLN A 84 -3.09 1.25 19.33
C GLN A 84 -2.63 0.04 18.50
N HIS A 85 -2.53 0.20 17.17
CA HIS A 85 -2.15 -0.84 16.22
C HIS A 85 -1.18 -0.28 15.16
N GLY A 86 0.09 -0.11 15.53
CA GLY A 86 1.15 0.38 14.63
C GLY A 86 1.72 1.75 15.02
N GLN A 87 2.33 2.43 14.06
CA GLN A 87 2.97 3.75 14.26
C GLN A 87 2.36 4.78 13.29
N GLY A 88 2.16 6.00 13.79
CA GLY A 88 1.71 7.14 13.01
C GLY A 88 2.81 8.17 12.83
N TRP A 89 2.83 8.90 11.74
CA TRP A 89 3.76 10.00 11.51
C TRP A 89 3.03 11.21 10.94
N TYR A 90 3.09 12.32 11.67
CA TYR A 90 2.51 13.58 11.24
C TYR A 90 3.45 14.28 10.26
N ALA A 91 3.13 14.16 8.97
CA ALA A 91 4.00 14.64 7.90
C ALA A 91 3.19 15.33 6.79
N PRO A 92 2.48 16.44 7.11
CA PRO A 92 1.62 17.11 6.15
C PRO A 92 2.42 17.59 4.93
N GLY A 93 2.07 17.07 3.75
CA GLY A 93 2.73 17.39 2.49
C GLY A 93 4.08 16.70 2.24
N VAL A 94 4.51 15.71 3.05
CA VAL A 94 5.68 14.90 2.70
C VAL A 94 5.47 14.25 1.33
N ARG A 95 6.54 14.11 0.54
CA ARG A 95 6.49 13.47 -0.77
C ARG A 95 6.86 11.99 -0.65
N ALA A 96 6.13 11.11 -1.31
CA ALA A 96 6.43 9.68 -1.28
C ALA A 96 7.72 9.32 -2.05
N ASP A 97 8.18 10.19 -2.95
CA ASP A 97 9.43 10.02 -3.71
C ASP A 97 10.65 10.66 -3.04
N ASP A 98 10.52 11.14 -1.80
CA ASP A 98 11.65 11.67 -1.05
C ASP A 98 12.66 10.55 -0.76
N PRO A 99 13.93 10.68 -1.20
CA PRO A 99 14.94 9.63 -0.99
C PRO A 99 15.18 9.32 0.49
N ALA A 100 15.11 10.32 1.37
CA ALA A 100 15.30 10.10 2.80
C ALA A 100 14.16 9.24 3.36
N LEU A 101 12.92 9.48 2.92
CA LEU A 101 11.78 8.64 3.30
C LEU A 101 11.98 7.20 2.83
N HIS A 102 12.47 6.98 1.61
CA HIS A 102 12.70 5.64 1.07
C HIS A 102 13.69 4.83 1.93
N ASP A 103 14.77 5.43 2.42
CA ASP A 103 15.73 4.72 3.26
C ASP A 103 15.16 4.39 4.65
N MET A 104 14.40 5.32 5.23
CA MET A 104 13.74 5.10 6.52
C MET A 104 12.63 4.06 6.44
N ALA A 105 11.92 4.01 5.31
CA ALA A 105 10.82 3.10 5.04
C ALA A 105 11.25 1.62 5.08
N ARG A 106 12.53 1.30 4.88
CA ARG A 106 13.07 -0.08 4.95
C ARG A 106 12.90 -0.74 6.32
N THR A 107 12.60 0.04 7.36
CA THR A 107 12.34 -0.47 8.71
C THR A 107 10.90 -0.93 8.91
N TYR A 108 10.02 -0.71 7.93
CA TYR A 108 8.61 -1.08 7.95
C TYR A 108 8.31 -2.08 6.84
N ASP A 109 7.36 -2.97 7.10
CA ASP A 109 6.82 -3.87 6.07
C ASP A 109 5.95 -3.12 5.07
N SER A 110 5.21 -2.10 5.54
CA SER A 110 4.35 -1.27 4.70
C SER A 110 4.28 0.19 5.12
N LEU A 111 4.13 1.06 4.12
CA LEU A 111 3.77 2.47 4.31
C LEU A 111 2.31 2.67 3.94
N VAL A 112 1.55 3.33 4.81
CA VAL A 112 0.14 3.66 4.59
C VAL A 112 0.02 5.18 4.48
N PHE A 113 -0.30 5.68 3.30
CA PHE A 113 -0.45 7.11 3.04
C PHE A 113 -1.91 7.54 3.16
N ASP A 114 -2.19 8.52 4.03
CA ASP A 114 -3.49 9.22 4.05
C ASP A 114 -3.52 10.27 2.92
N GLU A 115 -4.05 9.88 1.76
CA GLU A 115 -4.08 10.73 0.57
C GLU A 115 -5.37 11.55 0.47
N ASP A 116 -5.26 12.72 -0.18
CA ASP A 116 -6.45 13.51 -0.48
C ASP A 116 -7.29 12.83 -1.57
N PRO A 117 -8.61 12.64 -1.38
CA PRO A 117 -9.50 11.98 -2.33
C PRO A 117 -9.52 12.56 -3.75
N SER A 118 -9.05 13.80 -3.95
CA SER A 118 -8.87 14.38 -5.28
C SER A 118 -7.66 13.84 -6.03
N GLY A 119 -6.63 13.36 -5.32
CA GLY A 119 -5.35 12.94 -5.89
C GLY A 119 -4.51 14.06 -6.50
N ALA A 120 -4.83 15.33 -6.22
CA ALA A 120 -4.23 16.49 -6.89
C ALA A 120 -2.70 16.59 -6.79
N ASP A 121 -2.11 16.04 -5.72
CA ASP A 121 -0.65 16.03 -5.46
C ASP A 121 -0.08 14.62 -5.30
N LEU A 122 -0.70 13.65 -5.99
CA LEU A 122 -0.28 12.26 -5.88
C LEU A 122 1.13 12.08 -6.46
N ILE A 123 2.03 11.65 -5.60
CA ILE A 123 3.40 11.27 -5.91
C ILE A 123 3.58 9.88 -5.37
N LEU A 124 4.14 9.00 -6.19
CA LEU A 124 4.29 7.59 -5.88
C LEU A 124 5.73 7.32 -5.47
N MET A 125 5.92 6.45 -4.48
CA MET A 125 7.24 5.99 -4.10
C MET A 125 7.84 5.18 -5.25
N PRO A 126 9.05 5.52 -5.72
CA PRO A 126 9.72 4.76 -6.76
C PRO A 126 10.02 3.35 -6.26
N ASP A 127 10.00 2.39 -7.18
CA ASP A 127 10.33 0.99 -6.90
C ASP A 127 9.58 0.40 -5.69
N ALA A 128 8.32 0.80 -5.46
CA ALA A 128 7.44 0.22 -4.44
C ALA A 128 6.33 -0.65 -5.06
N HIS A 129 5.85 -1.65 -4.33
CA HIS A 129 4.59 -2.33 -4.63
C HIS A 129 3.42 -1.44 -4.20
N GLN A 130 2.66 -0.94 -5.18
CA GLN A 130 1.62 0.05 -4.94
C GLN A 130 0.24 -0.60 -4.83
N THR A 131 -0.51 -0.25 -3.78
CA THR A 131 -1.94 -0.54 -3.65
C THR A 131 -2.68 0.78 -3.45
N PHE A 132 -3.76 0.97 -4.21
CA PHE A 132 -4.62 2.14 -4.13
C PHE A 132 -5.99 1.72 -3.59
N LEU A 133 -6.38 2.29 -2.45
CA LEU A 133 -7.68 2.06 -1.83
C LEU A 133 -8.51 3.32 -1.98
N ILE A 134 -9.62 3.24 -2.72
CA ILE A 134 -10.43 4.41 -3.09
C ILE A 134 -11.82 4.27 -2.48
N GLU A 135 -12.17 5.19 -1.57
CA GLU A 135 -13.51 5.27 -1.03
C GLU A 135 -14.48 5.89 -2.04
N ILE A 136 -15.61 5.23 -2.24
CA ILE A 136 -16.71 5.69 -3.09
C ILE A 136 -18.00 5.68 -2.28
N ARG A 137 -18.63 6.84 -2.17
CA ARG A 137 -19.95 7.03 -1.56
C ARG A 137 -21.03 7.11 -2.64
N ALA A 138 -22.27 6.82 -2.26
CA ALA A 138 -23.47 6.93 -3.12
C ALA A 138 -23.85 8.40 -3.44
N SER A 139 -22.91 9.16 -3.99
CA SER A 139 -23.12 10.55 -4.40
C SER A 139 -22.36 10.84 -5.68
N LYS A 140 -22.98 11.63 -6.58
CA LYS A 140 -22.37 12.03 -7.85
C LYS A 140 -20.99 12.69 -7.67
N PRO A 141 -20.76 13.61 -6.70
CA PRO A 141 -19.44 14.19 -6.50
C PRO A 141 -18.38 13.16 -6.11
N SER A 142 -18.71 12.18 -5.26
CA SER A 142 -17.76 11.13 -4.87
C SER A 142 -17.39 10.23 -6.04
N MET A 143 -18.38 9.77 -6.82
CA MET A 143 -18.13 8.96 -8.02
C MET A 143 -17.29 9.71 -9.07
N LEU A 144 -17.57 11.00 -9.31
CA LEU A 144 -16.79 11.82 -10.23
C LEU A 144 -15.34 12.00 -9.75
N ARG A 145 -15.12 12.26 -8.46
CA ARG A 145 -13.77 12.34 -7.89
C ARG A 145 -13.02 11.02 -8.07
N ALA A 146 -13.65 9.89 -7.72
CA ALA A 146 -13.05 8.57 -7.86
C ALA A 146 -12.68 8.27 -9.32
N PHE A 147 -13.56 8.56 -10.27
CA PHE A 147 -13.27 8.37 -11.69
C PHE A 147 -12.15 9.29 -12.20
N THR A 148 -12.11 10.56 -11.78
CA THR A 148 -11.00 11.47 -12.11
C THR A 148 -9.67 10.96 -11.55
N LEU A 149 -9.66 10.43 -10.32
CA LEU A 149 -8.48 9.81 -9.72
C LEU A 149 -8.02 8.59 -10.53
N LEU A 150 -8.94 7.69 -10.89
CA LEU A 150 -8.63 6.53 -11.73
C LEU A 150 -8.03 6.94 -13.08
N LYS A 151 -8.58 7.99 -13.70
CA LYS A 151 -8.02 8.56 -14.93
C LYS A 151 -6.59 9.05 -14.72
N ALA A 152 -6.33 9.80 -13.65
CA ALA A 152 -4.98 10.26 -13.32
C ALA A 152 -4.01 9.08 -13.09
N LEU A 153 -4.42 8.09 -12.30
CA LEU A 153 -3.66 6.87 -12.02
C LEU A 153 -3.36 6.08 -13.31
N SER A 154 -4.29 6.04 -14.27
CA SER A 154 -4.06 5.37 -15.55
C SER A 154 -2.94 6.01 -16.37
N HIS A 155 -2.70 7.31 -16.19
CA HIS A 155 -1.60 8.02 -16.83
C HIS A 155 -0.29 7.92 -16.05
N HIS A 156 -0.34 7.95 -14.71
CA HIS A 156 0.85 8.03 -13.85
C HIS A 156 1.43 6.68 -13.42
N ALA A 157 0.58 5.71 -13.10
CA ALA A 157 1.03 4.42 -12.58
C ALA A 157 1.34 3.39 -13.68
N GLY A 158 1.05 3.72 -14.96
CA GLY A 158 1.34 2.85 -16.10
C GLY A 158 0.72 1.45 -15.99
N GLY A 159 -0.41 1.33 -15.27
CA GLY A 159 -1.05 0.04 -14.98
C GLY A 159 -0.36 -0.82 -13.91
N ARG A 160 0.62 -0.27 -13.18
CA ARG A 160 1.31 -0.99 -12.09
C ARG A 160 0.61 -0.71 -10.76
N GLY A 161 0.33 -1.78 -10.03
CA GLY A 161 -0.28 -1.71 -8.71
C GLY A 161 -1.73 -2.20 -8.67
N LYS A 162 -2.18 -2.51 -7.46
CA LYS A 162 -3.52 -3.03 -7.19
C LYS A 162 -4.48 -1.88 -6.93
N LEU A 163 -5.60 -1.82 -7.63
CA LEU A 163 -6.64 -0.80 -7.42
C LEU A 163 -7.87 -1.46 -6.78
N VAL A 164 -8.33 -0.90 -5.66
CA VAL A 164 -9.51 -1.40 -4.95
C VAL A 164 -10.49 -0.26 -4.68
N LEU A 165 -11.72 -0.41 -5.18
CA LEU A 165 -12.85 0.46 -4.89
C LEU A 165 -13.61 -0.08 -3.66
N LEU A 166 -13.87 0.80 -2.71
CA LEU A 166 -14.47 0.48 -1.40
C LEU A 166 -15.66 1.41 -1.13
N GLY A 167 -16.66 0.93 -0.40
CA GLY A 167 -17.80 1.74 0.05
C GLY A 167 -19.12 1.28 -0.55
N ASP A 168 -19.88 2.19 -1.15
CA ASP A 168 -21.20 1.86 -1.71
C ASP A 168 -21.07 0.98 -2.95
N GLN A 169 -21.72 -0.18 -2.93
CA GLN A 169 -21.55 -1.21 -3.96
C GLN A 169 -22.06 -0.77 -5.33
N ALA A 170 -23.20 -0.07 -5.39
CA ALA A 170 -23.77 0.41 -6.64
C ALA A 170 -22.91 1.53 -7.25
N ALA A 171 -22.42 2.44 -6.41
CA ALA A 171 -21.51 3.50 -6.83
C ALA A 171 -20.16 2.94 -7.31
N CYS A 172 -19.61 1.93 -6.63
CA CYS A 172 -18.40 1.23 -7.07
C CYS A 172 -18.59 0.57 -8.43
N ALA A 173 -19.71 -0.16 -8.62
CA ALA A 173 -20.04 -0.77 -9.90
C ALA A 173 -20.17 0.27 -11.03
N GLN A 174 -20.84 1.38 -10.76
CA GLN A 174 -21.01 2.46 -11.75
C GLN A 174 -19.66 3.10 -12.14
N VAL A 175 -18.76 3.31 -11.19
CA VAL A 175 -17.42 3.84 -11.47
C VAL A 175 -16.58 2.81 -12.22
N LEU A 176 -16.69 1.52 -11.89
CA LEU A 176 -16.02 0.44 -12.60
C LEU A 176 -16.50 0.33 -14.06
N ASP A 177 -17.81 0.43 -14.30
CA ASP A 177 -18.39 0.44 -15.65
C ASP A 177 -17.86 1.63 -16.47
N ALA A 178 -17.79 2.81 -15.86
CA ALA A 178 -17.18 3.98 -16.49
C ALA A 178 -15.69 3.75 -16.78
N ALA A 179 -14.94 3.14 -15.85
CA ALA A 179 -13.52 2.81 -16.06
C ALA A 179 -13.33 1.82 -17.22
N ASN A 180 -14.14 0.76 -17.29
CA ASN A 180 -14.12 -0.20 -18.38
C ASN A 180 -14.44 0.41 -19.74
N HIS A 181 -15.28 1.45 -19.76
CA HIS A 181 -15.67 2.12 -21.00
C HIS A 181 -14.65 3.16 -21.48
N PHE A 182 -14.03 3.91 -20.56
CA PHE A 182 -13.24 5.09 -20.90
C PHE A 182 -11.73 4.97 -20.67
N LEU A 183 -11.26 4.01 -19.86
CA LEU A 183 -9.85 3.85 -19.52
C LEU A 183 -9.22 2.68 -20.32
N PRO A 184 -7.88 2.63 -20.43
CA PRO A 184 -7.20 1.51 -21.08
C PRO A 184 -7.62 0.17 -20.48
N CYS A 185 -7.86 -0.83 -21.34
CA CYS A 185 -8.42 -2.12 -20.92
C CYS A 185 -7.59 -2.81 -19.82
N ASP A 186 -6.26 -2.80 -19.95
CA ASP A 186 -5.37 -3.43 -18.97
C ASP A 186 -5.41 -2.72 -17.61
N PHE A 187 -5.56 -1.38 -17.61
CA PHE A 187 -5.74 -0.62 -16.39
C PHE A 187 -7.09 -0.92 -15.73
N ALA A 188 -8.18 -0.93 -16.51
CA ALA A 188 -9.52 -1.21 -16.00
C ALA A 188 -9.63 -2.62 -15.41
N ARG A 189 -8.95 -3.62 -16.01
CA ARG A 189 -8.87 -4.99 -15.50
C ARG A 189 -8.16 -5.12 -14.15
N ALA A 190 -7.26 -4.20 -13.81
CA ALA A 190 -6.57 -4.17 -12.52
C ALA A 190 -7.44 -3.60 -11.39
N ILE A 191 -8.61 -3.03 -11.71
CA ILE A 191 -9.54 -2.48 -10.74
C ILE A 191 -10.41 -3.60 -10.19
N SER A 192 -10.45 -3.70 -8.86
CA SER A 192 -11.35 -4.58 -8.12
C SER A 192 -12.34 -3.76 -7.33
N CYS A 193 -13.59 -4.23 -7.25
CA CYS A 193 -14.59 -3.70 -6.32
C CYS A 193 -14.75 -4.70 -5.18
N ALA A 194 -14.84 -4.20 -3.95
CA ALA A 194 -15.12 -5.06 -2.81
C ALA A 194 -16.42 -4.66 -2.11
N ALA A 195 -17.23 -5.67 -1.82
CA ALA A 195 -18.49 -5.49 -1.09
C ALA A 195 -18.27 -5.23 0.41
N HIS A 196 -17.16 -5.72 0.98
CA HIS A 196 -16.88 -5.64 2.41
C HIS A 196 -15.45 -5.16 2.64
N ILE A 197 -15.33 -4.06 3.37
CA ILE A 197 -14.05 -3.39 3.66
C ILE A 197 -13.11 -4.26 4.50
N ASP A 198 -13.65 -4.97 5.50
CA ASP A 198 -12.85 -5.82 6.39
C ASP A 198 -12.16 -6.94 5.62
N ALA A 199 -12.88 -7.59 4.70
CA ALA A 199 -12.32 -8.65 3.86
C ALA A 199 -11.18 -8.14 2.97
N VAL A 200 -11.27 -6.89 2.48
CA VAL A 200 -10.16 -6.28 1.73
C VAL A 200 -8.96 -6.03 2.60
N PHE A 201 -9.18 -5.45 3.79
CA PHE A 201 -8.10 -5.10 4.70
C PHE A 201 -7.38 -6.35 5.18
N SER A 202 -8.11 -7.40 5.58
CA SER A 202 -7.50 -8.68 5.93
C SER A 202 -6.77 -9.31 4.73
N ALA A 203 -7.36 -9.30 3.53
CA ALA A 203 -6.71 -9.86 2.35
C ALA A 203 -5.47 -9.06 1.89
N LEU A 204 -5.44 -7.75 2.13
CA LEU A 204 -4.29 -6.90 1.87
C LEU A 204 -3.17 -7.20 2.88
N ALA A 205 -3.52 -7.34 4.15
CA ALA A 205 -2.60 -7.65 5.23
C ALA A 205 -1.91 -9.03 5.07
N VAL A 206 -2.57 -9.99 4.42
CA VAL A 206 -1.98 -11.32 4.14
C VAL A 206 -1.06 -11.32 2.91
N ARG A 207 -1.24 -10.41 1.93
CA ARG A 207 -0.67 -10.54 0.57
C ARG A 207 0.63 -9.78 0.26
N MET A 208 1.20 -9.01 1.19
CA MET A 208 2.38 -8.17 0.91
C MET A 208 3.70 -8.77 1.44
N PRO A 209 4.85 -8.40 0.87
CA PRO A 209 5.75 -9.24 0.07
C PRO A 209 6.46 -10.35 0.87
N GLY A 210 6.03 -11.58 0.64
CA GLY A 210 6.72 -12.81 1.05
C GLY A 210 6.21 -14.03 0.29
N GLU A 211 4.94 -14.00 -0.13
CA GLU A 211 4.31 -15.15 -0.79
C GLU A 211 4.35 -15.09 -2.33
N GLU A 212 4.35 -13.92 -2.96
CA GLU A 212 4.19 -13.80 -4.43
C GLU A 212 5.44 -14.28 -5.20
N THR A 213 6.64 -13.98 -4.72
CA THR A 213 7.89 -14.54 -5.29
C THR A 213 8.02 -16.04 -5.09
N SER A 214 7.36 -16.60 -4.07
CA SER A 214 7.42 -18.05 -3.79
C SER A 214 6.48 -18.86 -4.68
N ARG A 215 5.35 -18.29 -5.11
CA ARG A 215 4.37 -18.96 -5.97
C ARG A 215 4.79 -19.00 -7.44
N GLU A 216 5.31 -17.90 -7.96
CA GLU A 216 5.83 -17.86 -9.34
C GLU A 216 7.16 -18.63 -9.48
N ALA A 217 8.03 -18.60 -8.46
CA ALA A 217 9.24 -19.41 -8.46
C ALA A 217 8.93 -20.92 -8.36
N ARG A 218 7.92 -21.33 -7.58
CA ARG A 218 7.51 -22.75 -7.52
C ARG A 218 6.95 -23.25 -8.85
N PHE A 219 6.15 -22.43 -9.54
CA PHE A 219 5.62 -22.81 -10.86
C PHE A 219 6.70 -22.95 -11.94
N LYS A 220 7.77 -22.15 -11.88
CA LYS A 220 8.88 -22.27 -12.84
C LYS A 220 9.76 -23.49 -12.57
N THR A 221 9.91 -23.87 -11.30
CA THR A 221 10.79 -25.00 -10.93
C THR A 221 10.12 -26.36 -11.16
N GLU A 222 8.79 -26.47 -10.96
CA GLU A 222 8.06 -27.73 -11.21
C GLU A 222 7.90 -28.07 -12.70
N ASN A 223 7.91 -27.08 -13.60
CA ASN A 223 7.80 -27.32 -15.04
C ASN A 223 9.13 -27.73 -15.70
N ASP A 224 10.28 -27.32 -15.17
CA ASP A 224 11.58 -27.70 -15.73
C ASP A 224 12.09 -29.05 -15.21
N GLU A 225 11.66 -29.51 -14.01
CA GLU A 225 12.04 -30.84 -13.49
C GLU A 225 11.17 -31.99 -14.01
N SER A 226 9.99 -31.73 -14.59
CA SER A 226 9.09 -32.81 -15.07
C SER A 226 9.35 -33.29 -16.51
N MET A 227 10.21 -32.62 -17.29
CA MET A 227 10.55 -33.03 -18.66
C MET A 227 11.87 -33.78 -18.83
N ALA A 228 12.71 -33.85 -17.79
CA ALA A 228 14.03 -34.47 -17.90
C ALA A 228 14.10 -35.84 -17.22
N LEU A 229 13.22 -36.79 -17.57
CA LEU A 229 13.41 -38.23 -17.28
C LEU A 229 12.37 -39.08 -18.04
N LYS A 230 12.56 -39.25 -19.34
CA LYS A 230 12.12 -40.42 -20.11
C LYS A 230 12.75 -40.34 -21.50
N HIS A 231 13.85 -41.05 -21.70
CA HIS A 231 14.01 -42.06 -22.74
C HIS A 231 15.38 -42.72 -22.55
N GLY A 232 15.33 -44.04 -22.32
CA GLY A 232 16.46 -44.92 -22.58
C GLY A 232 16.59 -45.23 -24.06
#